data_AF-A0A7W1EF83-F1
#
_entry.id   AF-A0A7W1EF83-F1
#
_cell.length_a   1.000
_cell.length_b   1.000
_cell.length_c   1.000
_cell.angle_alpha   90.00
_cell.angle_beta   90.00
_cell.angle_gamma   90.00
#
_symmetry.space_group_name_H-M   'P 1'
#
loop_
_entity.id
_entity.type
_entity.pdbx_description
1 polymer ?
#
loop_
_entity_poly.entity_id
_entity_poly.type
_entity_poly.pdbx_seq_one_letter_code
_entity_poly.pdbx_strand_id
1 'polypeptide(L)'
;MKKQLLNIVTAVALLSFPVTAFAQAPALGTAANFVLFTTVGANVNSGLSHVTGNVGTNSGSTTGYGNVNGQMHDNDLVTGQCATDLLAAYNQLNSTTAAFFPAPLLGNGQSLNAGVYSISGAATLSNTLTLDGQGNANAVFIIKISGPLSTNAGSKVVLMNGALACNVFWKIEGLVSMASGTSMKGNVIVNNAAINMSSGVTLEGRALSISGAVSINNGLAYTPVGCGSPVLTGPASPSLASAACYAIFSGNGPVTNTGNTYANGDVGTNVGLTTGYNPLNVTAIHPTPDGSTGACASDLLNAYNYLNTLPYDIELLYPAQFGQSLVLTPHTYVMNAAAMLVDTLFLDGAGNANAVFVIKINGTLSTSTFAKVILKNGIVAKNVFWCVNGAVNINDFTTFVGTIIANNGAMSLNKGVTLTGRALTTNGSVGTDSIKVTMPSGCTSSGISIKHLANEITAFYPNPFTNSTNVIVSEASEVNSSELKVYDILGTLVMNVTLIQKTTTLETNLPSGVYFYRILSKNGLNQTGKLVSQ
;
A
#
# COMPACT_ATOMS: atom_id res chain seq x y z
N MET A 1 0.38 72.25 -8.07
CA MET A 1 0.16 71.61 -9.39
C MET A 1 0.90 70.27 -9.56
N LYS A 2 2.24 70.18 -9.44
CA LYS A 2 2.98 68.91 -9.68
C LYS A 2 2.50 67.69 -8.86
N LYS A 3 2.20 67.86 -7.56
CA LYS A 3 1.70 66.76 -6.70
C LYS A 3 0.28 66.32 -7.05
N GLN A 4 -0.59 67.24 -7.48
CA GLN A 4 -1.95 66.92 -7.90
C GLN A 4 -1.97 66.18 -9.24
N LEU A 5 -1.11 66.59 -10.18
CA LEU A 5 -0.98 65.91 -11.46
C LEU A 5 -0.44 64.48 -11.29
N LEU A 6 0.55 64.28 -10.40
CA LEU A 6 1.06 62.95 -10.07
C LEU A 6 -0.05 62.05 -9.51
N ASN A 7 -0.83 62.54 -8.54
CA ASN A 7 -1.92 61.76 -7.93
C ASN A 7 -3.02 61.39 -8.94
N ILE A 8 -3.34 62.28 -9.89
CA ILE A 8 -4.33 62.01 -10.95
C ILE A 8 -3.78 60.96 -11.92
N VAL A 9 -2.50 61.06 -12.32
CA VAL A 9 -1.86 60.07 -13.20
C VAL A 9 -1.77 58.70 -12.51
N THR A 10 -1.45 58.64 -11.21
CA THR A 10 -1.44 57.38 -10.46
C THR A 10 -2.84 56.77 -10.34
N ALA A 11 -3.88 57.58 -10.13
CA ALA A 11 -5.27 57.10 -10.08
C ALA A 11 -5.77 56.58 -11.44
N VAL A 12 -5.47 57.29 -12.54
CA VAL A 12 -5.81 56.85 -13.90
C VAL A 12 -5.02 55.58 -14.29
N ALA A 13 -3.75 55.47 -13.89
CA ALA A 13 -2.95 54.26 -14.06
C ALA A 13 -3.54 53.08 -13.28
N LEU A 14 -3.94 53.28 -12.02
CA LEU A 14 -4.59 52.25 -11.19
C LEU A 14 -5.95 51.79 -11.76
N LEU A 15 -6.71 52.69 -12.37
CA LEU A 15 -8.00 52.39 -13.01
C LEU A 15 -7.88 51.79 -14.42
N SER A 16 -6.69 51.82 -15.03
CA SER A 16 -6.42 51.25 -16.36
C SER A 16 -5.76 49.87 -16.31
N PHE A 17 -5.46 49.33 -15.13
CA PHE A 17 -5.14 47.91 -14.99
C PHE A 17 -6.42 47.08 -15.16
N PRO A 18 -6.43 46.07 -16.05
CA PRO A 18 -7.55 45.14 -16.13
C PRO A 18 -7.70 44.42 -14.79
N VAL A 19 -8.91 44.44 -14.22
CA VAL A 19 -9.26 43.61 -13.07
C VAL A 19 -9.33 42.16 -13.55
N THR A 20 -8.21 41.43 -13.46
CA THR A 20 -8.22 39.98 -13.71
C THR A 20 -8.78 39.29 -12.47
N ALA A 21 -10.08 39.03 -12.47
CA ALA A 21 -10.72 38.17 -11.48
C ALA A 21 -10.40 36.71 -11.82
N PHE A 22 -9.56 36.05 -11.02
CA PHE A 22 -9.34 34.61 -11.12
C PHE A 22 -10.52 33.88 -10.48
N ALA A 23 -10.96 32.78 -11.10
CA ALA A 23 -11.94 31.90 -10.48
C ALA A 23 -11.36 31.29 -9.19
N GLN A 24 -12.14 31.30 -8.11
CA GLN A 24 -11.79 30.62 -6.88
C GLN A 24 -12.50 29.27 -6.82
N ALA A 25 -11.76 28.21 -6.50
CA ALA A 25 -12.34 26.89 -6.30
C ALA A 25 -13.32 26.91 -5.10
N PRO A 26 -14.55 26.38 -5.25
CA PRO A 26 -15.45 26.23 -4.12
C PRO A 26 -14.92 25.20 -3.12
N ALA A 27 -15.16 25.43 -1.84
CA ALA A 27 -14.87 24.44 -0.81
C ALA A 27 -15.96 23.36 -0.86
N LEU A 28 -15.56 22.10 -1.05
CA LEU A 28 -16.49 20.96 -1.07
C LEU A 28 -16.85 20.42 0.32
N GLY A 29 -16.18 20.87 1.38
CA GLY A 29 -16.35 20.32 2.73
C GLY A 29 -16.21 18.79 2.73
N THR A 30 -17.11 18.11 3.44
CA THR A 30 -17.14 16.64 3.51
C THR A 30 -17.57 15.98 2.19
N ALA A 31 -18.21 16.70 1.25
CA ALA A 31 -18.48 16.19 -0.10
C ALA A 31 -17.20 15.90 -0.89
N ALA A 32 -16.05 16.45 -0.46
CA ALA A 32 -14.75 16.08 -1.02
C ALA A 32 -14.39 14.60 -0.81
N ASN A 33 -14.92 13.95 0.23
CA ASN A 33 -14.63 12.54 0.53
C ASN A 33 -15.42 11.57 -0.36
N PHE A 34 -16.47 12.04 -1.02
CA PHE A 34 -17.30 11.23 -1.90
C PHE A 34 -16.85 11.33 -3.35
N VAL A 35 -16.90 10.20 -4.05
CA VAL A 35 -16.75 10.12 -5.51
C VAL A 35 -18.12 10.05 -6.18
N LEU A 36 -19.07 9.31 -5.61
CA LEU A 36 -20.44 9.18 -6.10
C LEU A 36 -21.42 9.46 -4.96
N PHE A 37 -22.17 10.55 -5.03
CA PHE A 37 -23.10 10.92 -3.95
C PHE A 37 -24.36 11.57 -4.49
N THR A 38 -25.48 11.30 -3.82
CA THR A 38 -26.72 12.06 -4.01
C THR A 38 -27.36 12.42 -2.68
N THR A 39 -27.84 13.66 -2.55
CA THR A 39 -28.57 14.08 -1.34
C THR A 39 -29.96 13.44 -1.30
N VAL A 40 -30.64 13.34 -2.44
CA VAL A 40 -31.92 12.63 -2.59
C VAL A 40 -31.90 11.85 -3.89
N GLY A 41 -31.92 10.52 -3.82
CA GLY A 41 -31.94 9.65 -4.98
C GLY A 41 -31.26 8.30 -4.72
N ALA A 42 -31.46 7.37 -5.65
CA ALA A 42 -30.74 6.11 -5.65
C ALA A 42 -29.30 6.30 -6.14
N ASN A 43 -28.37 5.57 -5.54
CA ASN A 43 -26.98 5.46 -6.01
C ASN A 43 -26.77 4.03 -6.52
N VAL A 44 -26.64 3.85 -7.84
CA VAL A 44 -26.77 2.52 -8.46
C VAL A 44 -25.55 2.19 -9.29
N ASN A 45 -24.93 1.04 -9.02
CA ASN A 45 -23.97 0.42 -9.92
C ASN A 45 -24.61 -0.72 -10.71
N SER A 46 -24.16 -0.89 -11.95
CA SER A 46 -24.47 -2.05 -12.78
C SER A 46 -23.18 -2.62 -13.37
N GLY A 47 -23.04 -3.94 -13.33
CA GLY A 47 -21.81 -4.62 -13.75
C GLY A 47 -20.62 -4.34 -12.82
N LEU A 48 -19.41 -4.54 -13.32
CA LEU A 48 -18.17 -4.44 -12.55
C LEU A 48 -17.56 -3.04 -12.70
N SER A 49 -17.81 -2.18 -11.72
CA SER A 49 -17.20 -0.85 -11.65
C SER A 49 -16.09 -0.79 -10.61
N HIS A 50 -15.11 0.07 -10.85
CA HIS A 50 -14.01 0.35 -9.92
C HIS A 50 -14.16 1.76 -9.37
N VAL A 51 -14.31 1.86 -8.05
CA VAL A 51 -14.62 3.12 -7.39
C VAL A 51 -13.65 3.39 -6.26
N THR A 52 -13.03 4.58 -6.25
CA THR A 52 -12.13 5.06 -5.20
C THR A 52 -12.64 6.37 -4.61
N GLY A 53 -12.90 6.38 -3.31
CA GLY A 53 -13.64 7.42 -2.59
C GLY A 53 -14.99 6.90 -2.09
N ASN A 54 -15.60 7.64 -1.16
CA ASN A 54 -16.86 7.22 -0.56
C ASN A 54 -18.00 7.24 -1.58
N VAL A 55 -18.93 6.31 -1.42
CA VAL A 55 -20.17 6.25 -2.20
C VAL A 55 -21.36 6.32 -1.25
N GLY A 56 -22.43 6.96 -1.66
CA GLY A 56 -23.60 7.00 -0.79
C GLY A 56 -24.79 7.80 -1.27
N THR A 57 -25.81 7.81 -0.42
CA THR A 57 -26.98 8.68 -0.54
C THR A 57 -27.50 9.10 0.83
N ASN A 58 -27.89 10.37 0.97
CA ASN A 58 -28.52 10.85 2.21
C ASN A 58 -30.02 10.47 2.29
N SER A 59 -30.66 10.21 1.15
CA SER A 59 -32.05 9.77 1.09
C SER A 59 -32.27 8.90 -0.15
N GLY A 60 -32.20 7.58 0.01
CA GLY A 60 -32.31 6.60 -1.05
C GLY A 60 -31.64 5.29 -0.64
N SER A 61 -31.07 4.56 -1.60
CA SER A 61 -30.24 3.39 -1.32
C SER A 61 -29.04 3.30 -2.27
N THR A 62 -27.92 2.80 -1.77
CA THR A 62 -26.74 2.45 -2.56
C THR A 62 -26.78 0.96 -2.91
N THR A 63 -26.85 0.63 -4.21
CA THR A 63 -27.10 -0.77 -4.67
C THR A 63 -26.25 -1.17 -5.87
N GLY A 64 -26.03 -2.48 -6.02
CA GLY A 64 -25.37 -3.08 -7.18
C GLY A 64 -23.84 -2.98 -7.18
N TYR A 65 -23.22 -2.41 -6.14
CA TYR A 65 -21.76 -2.35 -5.99
C TYR A 65 -21.18 -3.69 -5.51
N GLY A 66 -19.93 -3.95 -5.93
CA GLY A 66 -19.05 -4.92 -5.28
C GLY A 66 -18.14 -4.21 -4.27
N ASN A 67 -16.89 -4.65 -4.14
CA ASN A 67 -15.90 -3.97 -3.30
C ASN A 67 -15.61 -2.55 -3.81
N VAL A 68 -15.69 -1.57 -2.92
CA VAL A 68 -15.36 -0.15 -3.18
C VAL A 68 -14.11 0.23 -2.38
N ASN A 69 -13.18 0.97 -2.99
CA ASN A 69 -12.04 1.55 -2.31
C ASN A 69 -12.44 2.87 -1.62
N GLY A 70 -13.30 2.74 -0.61
CA GLY A 70 -13.94 3.82 0.11
C GLY A 70 -15.10 3.28 0.93
N GLN A 71 -15.69 4.13 1.77
CA GLN A 71 -16.83 3.75 2.61
C GLN A 71 -18.14 3.89 1.85
N MET A 72 -19.08 2.97 2.11
CA MET A 72 -20.47 3.08 1.66
C MET A 72 -21.32 3.66 2.78
N HIS A 73 -22.03 4.75 2.50
CA HIS A 73 -22.87 5.44 3.47
C HIS A 73 -24.29 5.65 2.94
N ASP A 74 -25.29 5.21 3.70
CA ASP A 74 -26.71 5.41 3.38
C ASP A 74 -27.44 5.99 4.59
N ASN A 75 -28.02 7.19 4.43
CA ASN A 75 -28.88 7.86 5.42
C ASN A 75 -28.28 7.89 6.84
N ASP A 76 -27.06 8.41 6.96
CA ASP A 76 -26.30 8.54 8.20
C ASP A 76 -25.83 9.99 8.44
N LEU A 77 -25.12 10.22 9.56
CA LEU A 77 -24.62 11.56 9.90
C LEU A 77 -23.58 12.08 8.89
N VAL A 78 -22.82 11.18 8.25
CA VAL A 78 -21.79 11.52 7.26
C VAL A 78 -22.44 12.06 5.99
N THR A 79 -23.47 11.36 5.50
CA THR A 79 -24.24 11.77 4.32
C THR A 79 -25.09 13.00 4.58
N GLY A 80 -25.59 13.20 5.81
CA GLY A 80 -26.29 14.44 6.21
C GLY A 80 -25.39 15.68 6.15
N GLN A 81 -24.15 15.58 6.63
CA GLN A 81 -23.17 16.67 6.51
C GLN A 81 -22.73 16.86 5.04
N CYS A 82 -22.51 15.77 4.31
CA CYS A 82 -22.15 15.80 2.89
C CYS A 82 -23.21 16.54 2.06
N ALA A 83 -24.49 16.30 2.31
CA ALA A 83 -25.60 16.99 1.67
C ALA A 83 -25.57 18.51 1.93
N THR A 84 -25.29 18.92 3.17
CA THR A 84 -25.19 20.33 3.56
C THR A 84 -24.02 21.02 2.86
N ASP A 85 -22.85 20.40 2.89
CA ASP A 85 -21.63 20.94 2.28
C ASP A 85 -21.73 20.99 0.75
N LEU A 86 -22.36 19.98 0.12
CA LEU A 86 -22.64 19.96 -1.31
C LEU A 86 -23.57 21.11 -1.71
N LEU A 87 -24.63 21.38 -0.94
CA LEU A 87 -25.53 22.49 -1.20
C LEU A 87 -24.81 23.84 -1.09
N ALA A 88 -23.93 24.00 -0.10
CA ALA A 88 -23.11 25.20 0.04
C ALA A 88 -22.16 25.40 -1.16
N ALA A 89 -21.49 24.34 -1.60
CA ALA A 89 -20.62 24.38 -2.78
C ALA A 89 -21.39 24.71 -4.07
N TYR A 90 -22.57 24.13 -4.24
CA TYR A 90 -23.47 24.47 -5.35
C TYR A 90 -23.88 25.95 -5.33
N ASN A 91 -24.29 26.47 -4.18
CA ASN A 91 -24.70 27.87 -4.04
C ASN A 91 -23.54 28.83 -4.38
N GLN A 92 -22.32 28.50 -3.95
CA GLN A 92 -21.12 29.26 -4.32
C GLN A 92 -20.93 29.25 -5.84
N LEU A 93 -20.91 28.07 -6.47
CA LEU A 93 -20.78 27.93 -7.94
C LEU A 93 -21.88 28.68 -8.70
N ASN A 94 -23.11 28.64 -8.19
CA ASN A 94 -24.24 29.32 -8.80
C ASN A 94 -24.07 30.85 -8.76
N SER A 95 -23.56 31.37 -7.64
CA SER A 95 -23.30 32.80 -7.46
C SER A 95 -22.07 33.33 -8.22
N THR A 96 -21.12 32.46 -8.60
CA THR A 96 -19.92 32.88 -9.33
C THR A 96 -20.26 33.48 -10.69
N THR A 97 -19.83 34.72 -10.92
CA THR A 97 -20.07 35.45 -12.18
C THR A 97 -19.26 34.84 -13.32
N ALA A 98 -19.90 34.58 -14.45
CA ALA A 98 -19.25 34.06 -15.65
C ALA A 98 -18.55 35.18 -16.44
N ALA A 99 -17.38 34.87 -16.99
CA ALA A 99 -16.61 35.76 -17.85
C ALA A 99 -16.64 35.32 -19.32
N PHE A 100 -16.94 34.03 -19.58
CA PHE A 100 -16.87 33.43 -20.91
C PHE A 100 -18.18 32.70 -21.26
N PHE A 101 -18.60 32.79 -22.52
CA PHE A 101 -19.89 32.27 -22.99
C PHE A 101 -19.71 31.45 -24.28
N PRO A 102 -19.18 30.22 -24.17
CA PRO A 102 -18.96 29.36 -25.33
C PRO A 102 -20.30 28.88 -25.92
N ALA A 103 -20.26 28.41 -27.16
CA ALA A 103 -21.39 27.74 -27.76
C ALA A 103 -21.75 26.44 -27.01
N PRO A 104 -23.00 25.95 -27.11
CA PRO A 104 -23.43 24.71 -26.46
C PRO A 104 -22.63 23.44 -26.78
N LEU A 105 -21.98 23.39 -27.93
CA LEU A 105 -21.10 22.30 -28.31
C LEU A 105 -19.68 22.55 -27.76
N LEU A 106 -19.27 21.71 -26.81
CA LEU A 106 -17.93 21.67 -26.25
C LEU A 106 -17.09 20.56 -26.91
N GLY A 107 -15.78 20.79 -26.96
CA GLY A 107 -14.81 19.81 -27.45
C GLY A 107 -14.43 20.03 -28.91
N ASN A 108 -14.34 18.98 -29.72
CA ASN A 108 -13.84 19.05 -31.11
C ASN A 108 -12.47 19.75 -31.25
N GLY A 109 -11.57 19.55 -30.28
CA GLY A 109 -10.25 20.17 -30.25
C GLY A 109 -10.22 21.55 -29.59
N GLN A 110 -11.35 22.02 -29.06
CA GLN A 110 -11.42 23.24 -28.26
C GLN A 110 -10.49 23.16 -27.04
N SER A 111 -9.78 24.25 -26.77
CA SER A 111 -9.02 24.47 -25.55
C SER A 111 -9.64 25.62 -24.75
N LEU A 112 -9.86 25.40 -23.46
CA LEU A 112 -10.31 26.42 -22.51
C LEU A 112 -9.18 26.71 -21.53
N ASN A 113 -8.97 27.98 -21.24
CA ASN A 113 -8.05 28.41 -20.18
C ASN A 113 -8.79 28.49 -18.84
N ALA A 114 -8.06 28.80 -17.76
CA ALA A 114 -8.68 29.02 -16.45
C ALA A 114 -9.75 30.13 -16.53
N GLY A 115 -10.91 29.90 -15.90
CA GLY A 115 -12.01 30.85 -15.96
C GLY A 115 -13.38 30.29 -15.60
N VAL A 116 -14.37 31.18 -15.61
CA VAL A 116 -15.78 30.88 -15.35
C VAL A 116 -16.56 30.98 -16.67
N TYR A 117 -17.04 29.85 -17.14
CA TYR A 117 -17.77 29.66 -18.39
C TYR A 117 -19.26 29.47 -18.11
N SER A 118 -20.13 30.01 -18.96
CA SER A 118 -21.58 29.83 -18.87
C SER A 118 -22.19 29.50 -20.23
N ILE A 119 -22.96 28.42 -20.28
CA ILE A 119 -23.76 27.99 -21.43
C ILE A 119 -25.24 28.09 -21.06
N SER A 120 -25.99 28.87 -21.83
CA SER A 120 -27.43 29.05 -21.65
C SER A 120 -28.20 27.93 -22.37
N GLY A 121 -28.40 26.80 -21.71
CA GLY A 121 -29.20 25.68 -22.21
C GLY A 121 -28.47 24.35 -22.21
N ALA A 122 -28.98 23.41 -23.02
CA ALA A 122 -28.41 22.07 -23.18
C ALA A 122 -27.02 22.15 -23.82
N ALA A 123 -26.05 21.44 -23.26
CA ALA A 123 -24.69 21.35 -23.78
C ALA A 123 -24.34 19.92 -24.20
N THR A 124 -23.48 19.80 -25.21
CA THR A 124 -22.96 18.51 -25.68
C THR A 124 -21.45 18.54 -25.69
N LEU A 125 -20.80 17.55 -25.09
CA LEU A 125 -19.37 17.31 -25.23
C LEU A 125 -19.12 16.30 -26.36
N SER A 126 -18.26 16.65 -27.31
CA SER A 126 -17.85 15.78 -28.42
C SER A 126 -16.34 15.74 -28.60
N ASN A 127 -15.79 14.58 -28.95
CA ASN A 127 -14.35 14.40 -29.14
C ASN A 127 -13.56 14.91 -27.92
N THR A 128 -12.49 15.68 -28.13
CA THR A 128 -11.63 16.17 -27.05
C THR A 128 -11.93 17.62 -26.71
N LEU A 129 -12.13 17.89 -25.42
CA LEU A 129 -12.05 19.22 -24.79
C LEU A 129 -10.76 19.28 -23.96
N THR A 130 -9.93 20.29 -24.19
CA THR A 130 -8.70 20.52 -23.42
C THR A 130 -8.93 21.64 -22.41
N LEU A 131 -8.52 21.41 -21.16
CA LEU A 131 -8.43 22.42 -20.10
C LEU A 131 -6.95 22.73 -19.87
N ASP A 132 -6.52 23.93 -20.24
CA ASP A 132 -5.14 24.36 -20.25
C ASP A 132 -4.86 25.28 -19.05
N GLY A 133 -4.06 24.80 -18.10
CA GLY A 133 -3.66 25.55 -16.91
C GLY A 133 -2.61 26.63 -17.18
N GLN A 134 -2.05 26.69 -18.39
CA GLN A 134 -1.03 27.67 -18.80
C GLN A 134 0.18 27.74 -17.85
N GLY A 135 0.58 26.60 -17.29
CA GLY A 135 1.68 26.47 -16.33
C GLY A 135 1.27 26.72 -14.86
N ASN A 136 0.00 26.99 -14.57
CA ASN A 136 -0.49 27.27 -13.23
C ASN A 136 -1.25 26.07 -12.64
N ALA A 137 -0.67 25.43 -11.62
CA ALA A 137 -1.30 24.32 -10.89
C ALA A 137 -2.58 24.73 -10.13
N ASN A 138 -2.74 26.02 -9.84
CA ASN A 138 -3.91 26.59 -9.19
C ASN A 138 -4.95 27.11 -10.20
N ALA A 139 -4.81 26.79 -11.49
CA ALA A 139 -5.80 27.15 -12.51
C ALA A 139 -7.15 26.50 -12.21
N VAL A 140 -8.19 27.34 -12.06
CA VAL A 140 -9.57 26.92 -11.77
C VAL A 140 -10.45 27.05 -13.00
N PHE A 141 -11.24 26.01 -13.27
CA PHE A 141 -12.20 25.96 -14.36
C PHE A 141 -13.58 25.73 -13.78
N ILE A 142 -14.48 26.70 -13.96
CA ILE A 142 -15.89 26.57 -13.57
C ILE A 142 -16.73 26.62 -14.83
N ILE A 143 -17.45 25.55 -15.14
CA ILE A 143 -18.29 25.43 -16.32
C ILE A 143 -19.75 25.31 -15.87
N LYS A 144 -20.52 26.37 -16.08
CA LYS A 144 -21.93 26.47 -15.69
C LYS A 144 -22.81 26.16 -16.90
N ILE A 145 -23.69 25.19 -16.78
CA ILE A 145 -24.61 24.77 -17.83
C ILE A 145 -26.04 24.92 -17.30
N SER A 146 -26.81 25.82 -17.93
CA SER A 146 -28.20 26.10 -17.55
C SER A 146 -29.17 25.16 -18.28
N GLY A 147 -28.88 23.86 -18.24
CA GLY A 147 -29.61 22.80 -18.93
C GLY A 147 -28.91 21.45 -18.80
N PRO A 148 -29.33 20.41 -19.52
CA PRO A 148 -28.68 19.11 -19.49
C PRO A 148 -27.30 19.12 -20.14
N LEU A 149 -26.44 18.20 -19.71
CA LEU A 149 -25.15 17.90 -20.34
C LEU A 149 -25.15 16.47 -20.88
N SER A 150 -24.89 16.31 -22.17
CA SER A 150 -24.66 15.01 -22.78
C SER A 150 -23.24 14.88 -23.31
N THR A 151 -22.66 13.70 -23.28
CA THR A 151 -21.39 13.43 -23.98
C THR A 151 -21.63 12.46 -25.13
N ASN A 152 -20.92 12.63 -26.24
CA ASN A 152 -20.87 11.61 -27.29
C ASN A 152 -19.92 10.48 -26.87
N ALA A 153 -20.11 9.28 -27.44
CA ALA A 153 -19.30 8.11 -27.10
C ALA A 153 -17.80 8.41 -27.31
N GLY A 154 -16.97 8.01 -26.34
CA GLY A 154 -15.52 8.22 -26.39
C GLY A 154 -15.05 9.66 -26.20
N SER A 155 -15.93 10.60 -25.83
CA SER A 155 -15.55 11.99 -25.57
C SER A 155 -14.56 12.11 -24.40
N LYS A 156 -13.66 13.08 -24.44
CA LYS A 156 -12.57 13.23 -23.48
C LYS A 156 -12.43 14.66 -23.00
N VAL A 157 -12.28 14.83 -21.70
CA VAL A 157 -11.72 16.04 -21.09
C VAL A 157 -10.26 15.75 -20.76
N VAL A 158 -9.35 16.55 -21.31
CA VAL A 158 -7.89 16.42 -21.12
C VAL A 158 -7.39 17.62 -20.34
N LEU A 159 -6.52 17.37 -19.37
CA LEU A 159 -5.86 18.40 -18.57
C LEU A 159 -4.46 18.63 -19.13
N MET A 160 -4.05 19.89 -19.29
CA MET A 160 -2.75 20.25 -19.85
C MET A 160 -2.11 21.39 -19.06
N ASN A 161 -0.77 21.47 -19.13
CA ASN A 161 0.04 22.55 -18.58
C ASN A 161 -0.33 22.93 -17.14
N GLY A 162 -0.39 21.95 -16.25
CA GLY A 162 -0.65 22.17 -14.83
C GLY A 162 -2.13 22.20 -14.42
N ALA A 163 -3.09 22.08 -15.35
CA ALA A 163 -4.48 21.89 -14.95
C ALA A 163 -4.64 20.60 -14.11
N LEU A 164 -5.40 20.70 -13.01
CA LEU A 164 -5.67 19.59 -12.08
C LEU A 164 -7.17 19.32 -12.01
N ALA A 165 -7.58 18.04 -12.01
CA ALA A 165 -9.00 17.66 -11.99
C ALA A 165 -9.73 18.20 -10.76
N CYS A 166 -9.04 18.27 -9.61
CA CYS A 166 -9.60 18.84 -8.39
C CYS A 166 -10.00 20.32 -8.51
N ASN A 167 -9.43 21.07 -9.46
CA ASN A 167 -9.75 22.46 -9.75
C ASN A 167 -10.75 22.64 -10.91
N VAL A 168 -11.36 21.56 -11.40
CA VAL A 168 -12.38 21.60 -12.46
C VAL A 168 -13.76 21.36 -11.84
N PHE A 169 -14.71 22.24 -12.13
CA PHE A 169 -16.07 22.20 -11.59
C PHE A 169 -17.09 22.34 -12.70
N TRP A 170 -18.05 21.42 -12.74
CA TRP A 170 -19.18 21.45 -13.64
C TRP A 170 -20.43 21.67 -12.81
N LYS A 171 -21.10 22.81 -13.00
CA LYS A 171 -22.37 23.12 -12.34
C LYS A 171 -23.48 23.00 -13.37
N ILE A 172 -24.42 22.09 -13.17
CA ILE A 172 -25.37 21.69 -14.21
C ILE A 172 -26.80 21.73 -13.67
N GLU A 173 -27.68 22.41 -14.41
CA GLU A 173 -29.13 22.53 -14.13
C GLU A 173 -29.94 21.58 -15.03
N GLY A 174 -29.64 20.27 -14.95
CA GLY A 174 -30.30 19.27 -15.79
C GLY A 174 -29.59 17.92 -15.79
N LEU A 175 -30.18 16.96 -16.51
CA LEU A 175 -29.65 15.61 -16.64
C LEU A 175 -28.20 15.62 -17.15
N VAL A 176 -27.33 14.85 -16.50
CA VAL A 176 -26.01 14.52 -17.02
C VAL A 176 -26.05 13.12 -17.61
N SER A 177 -25.79 12.99 -18.90
CA SER A 177 -25.73 11.71 -19.61
C SER A 177 -24.37 11.52 -20.24
N MET A 178 -23.50 10.74 -19.59
CA MET A 178 -22.19 10.40 -20.12
C MET A 178 -22.29 9.11 -20.94
N ALA A 179 -22.07 9.21 -22.26
CA ALA A 179 -22.10 8.07 -23.16
C ALA A 179 -20.88 7.15 -22.97
N SER A 180 -20.98 5.95 -23.56
CA SER A 180 -19.97 4.89 -23.44
C SER A 180 -18.55 5.37 -23.71
N GLY A 181 -17.61 4.96 -22.86
CA GLY A 181 -16.18 5.27 -23.02
C GLY A 181 -15.79 6.74 -22.79
N THR A 182 -16.68 7.58 -22.23
CA THR A 182 -16.34 8.98 -21.91
C THR A 182 -15.25 9.05 -20.84
N SER A 183 -14.23 9.90 -21.04
CA SER A 183 -13.23 10.24 -20.03
C SER A 183 -13.49 11.65 -19.51
N MET A 184 -14.07 11.75 -18.31
CA MET A 184 -14.50 12.99 -17.67
C MET A 184 -13.51 13.41 -16.57
N LYS A 185 -13.31 14.72 -16.41
CA LYS A 185 -12.45 15.31 -15.37
C LYS A 185 -13.23 16.34 -14.57
N GLY A 186 -13.07 16.32 -13.25
CA GLY A 186 -13.59 17.34 -12.35
C GLY A 186 -14.83 16.96 -11.54
N ASN A 187 -15.28 17.93 -10.75
CA ASN A 187 -16.41 17.78 -9.84
C ASN A 187 -17.71 18.13 -10.58
N VAL A 188 -18.49 17.12 -10.92
CA VAL A 188 -19.80 17.25 -11.58
C VAL A 188 -20.87 17.39 -10.51
N ILE A 189 -21.40 18.61 -10.36
CA ILE A 189 -22.41 18.98 -9.38
C ILE A 189 -23.70 19.31 -10.12
N VAL A 190 -24.73 18.51 -9.86
CA VAL A 190 -26.02 18.58 -10.53
C VAL A 190 -27.12 18.96 -9.56
N ASN A 191 -27.95 19.92 -9.97
CA ASN A 191 -29.12 20.32 -9.23
C ASN A 191 -30.39 19.72 -9.85
N ASN A 192 -31.23 19.11 -9.03
CA ASN A 192 -32.54 18.56 -9.40
C ASN A 192 -32.56 17.64 -10.64
N ALA A 193 -31.49 16.89 -10.89
CA ALA A 193 -31.43 15.91 -11.97
C ALA A 193 -30.46 14.75 -11.70
N ALA A 194 -30.61 13.71 -12.51
CA ALA A 194 -29.79 12.51 -12.43
C ALA A 194 -28.41 12.69 -13.11
N ILE A 195 -27.47 11.84 -12.70
CA ILE A 195 -26.18 11.63 -13.38
C ILE A 195 -26.13 10.17 -13.85
N ASN A 196 -26.04 9.97 -15.16
CA ASN A 196 -25.97 8.65 -15.77
C ASN A 196 -24.61 8.46 -16.44
N MET A 197 -23.82 7.52 -15.92
CA MET A 197 -22.54 7.12 -16.51
C MET A 197 -22.70 5.76 -17.18
N SER A 198 -22.68 5.75 -18.52
CA SER A 198 -22.78 4.55 -19.33
C SER A 198 -21.54 3.65 -19.19
N SER A 199 -21.58 2.47 -19.82
CA SER A 199 -20.48 1.50 -19.82
C SER A 199 -19.13 2.12 -20.14
N GLY A 200 -18.10 1.83 -19.34
CA GLY A 200 -16.72 2.24 -19.62
C GLY A 200 -16.42 3.72 -19.43
N VAL A 201 -17.33 4.49 -18.81
CA VAL A 201 -17.02 5.86 -18.40
C VAL A 201 -15.90 5.86 -17.37
N THR A 202 -14.92 6.75 -17.56
CA THR A 202 -13.86 7.05 -16.59
C THR A 202 -14.05 8.45 -16.05
N LEU A 203 -14.16 8.60 -14.73
CA LEU A 203 -14.26 9.88 -14.03
C LEU A 203 -13.08 10.05 -13.07
N GLU A 204 -12.18 10.98 -13.37
CA GLU A 204 -11.26 11.53 -12.37
C GLU A 204 -11.89 12.79 -11.80
N GLY A 205 -12.57 12.66 -10.67
CA GLY A 205 -13.53 13.67 -10.26
C GLY A 205 -14.55 13.15 -9.27
N ARG A 206 -15.72 13.79 -9.30
CA ARG A 206 -16.86 13.44 -8.44
C ARG A 206 -18.15 13.59 -9.24
N ALA A 207 -19.12 12.73 -9.00
CA ALA A 207 -20.49 12.86 -9.50
C ALA A 207 -21.42 13.04 -8.30
N LEU A 208 -21.87 14.27 -8.12
CA LEU A 208 -22.57 14.76 -6.94
C LEU A 208 -23.92 15.34 -7.36
N SER A 209 -25.03 14.78 -6.87
CA SER A 209 -26.38 15.31 -7.14
C SER A 209 -27.05 15.83 -5.86
N ILE A 210 -27.72 16.97 -5.97
CA ILE A 210 -28.56 17.53 -4.89
C ILE A 210 -29.92 16.82 -4.84
N SER A 211 -30.45 16.43 -5.99
CA SER A 211 -31.70 15.67 -6.06
C SER A 211 -31.78 14.97 -7.41
N GLY A 212 -31.53 13.67 -7.41
CA GLY A 212 -31.53 12.82 -8.60
C GLY A 212 -30.68 11.58 -8.38
N ALA A 213 -30.97 10.53 -9.16
CA ALA A 213 -30.18 9.31 -9.09
C ALA A 213 -28.76 9.53 -9.63
N VAL A 214 -27.79 8.82 -9.07
CA VAL A 214 -26.43 8.71 -9.61
C VAL A 214 -26.22 7.26 -10.02
N SER A 215 -25.92 7.03 -11.30
CA SER A 215 -25.72 5.67 -11.82
C SER A 215 -24.39 5.51 -12.56
N ILE A 216 -23.76 4.36 -12.35
CA ILE A 216 -22.53 3.93 -13.03
C ILE A 216 -22.68 2.52 -13.57
N ASN A 217 -22.11 2.27 -14.75
CA ASN A 217 -22.09 0.96 -15.40
C ASN A 217 -20.68 0.63 -15.89
N ASN A 218 -20.13 -0.51 -15.47
CA ASN A 218 -18.79 -1.00 -15.91
C ASN A 218 -17.75 0.13 -16.00
N GLY A 219 -17.73 1.03 -15.01
CA GLY A 219 -17.04 2.30 -15.07
C GLY A 219 -15.89 2.39 -14.08
N LEU A 220 -15.05 3.40 -14.25
CA LEU A 220 -13.98 3.76 -13.31
C LEU A 220 -14.28 5.16 -12.77
N ALA A 221 -14.41 5.31 -11.46
CA ALA A 221 -14.59 6.61 -10.82
C ALA A 221 -13.64 6.75 -9.63
N TYR A 222 -12.88 7.84 -9.57
CA TYR A 222 -11.96 8.08 -8.46
C TYR A 222 -11.85 9.56 -8.12
N THR A 223 -11.75 9.87 -6.83
CA THR A 223 -11.50 11.23 -6.36
C THR A 223 -10.16 11.75 -6.91
N PRO A 224 -10.09 13.00 -7.37
CA PRO A 224 -8.87 13.58 -7.89
C PRO A 224 -7.86 13.84 -6.76
N VAL A 225 -6.58 13.64 -7.04
CA VAL A 225 -5.47 14.03 -6.15
C VAL A 225 -5.03 15.47 -6.41
N GLY A 226 -4.31 16.08 -5.46
CA GLY A 226 -3.89 17.48 -5.53
C GLY A 226 -4.86 18.43 -4.82
N CYS A 227 -4.68 19.74 -5.03
CA CYS A 227 -5.48 20.80 -4.40
C CYS A 227 -5.58 20.72 -2.86
N GLY A 228 -4.51 20.26 -2.20
CA GLY A 228 -4.49 20.09 -0.74
C GLY A 228 -5.11 18.77 -0.24
N SER A 229 -5.48 17.85 -1.13
CA SER A 229 -5.88 16.49 -0.74
C SER A 229 -4.76 15.83 0.08
N PRO A 230 -5.10 15.10 1.16
CA PRO A 230 -4.10 14.48 2.02
C PRO A 230 -3.29 13.45 1.23
N VAL A 231 -1.97 13.40 1.50
CA VAL A 231 -1.10 12.36 0.96
C VAL A 231 -1.43 11.06 1.69
N LEU A 232 -1.79 10.02 0.93
CA LEU A 232 -2.10 8.72 1.50
C LEU A 232 -0.79 8.01 1.90
N THR A 233 -0.62 7.78 3.20
CA THR A 233 0.54 7.06 3.75
C THR A 233 0.20 5.66 4.21
N GLY A 234 -1.09 5.37 4.45
CA GLY A 234 -1.51 4.16 5.16
C GLY A 234 -1.06 4.16 6.64
N PRO A 235 -1.20 3.01 7.32
CA PRO A 235 -0.81 2.88 8.73
C PRO A 235 0.72 2.84 8.90
N ALA A 236 1.19 2.92 10.15
CA ALA A 236 2.59 2.63 10.44
C ALA A 236 2.92 1.16 10.14
N SER A 237 4.09 0.92 9.54
CA SER A 237 4.55 -0.43 9.19
C SER A 237 4.87 -1.26 10.45
N PRO A 238 4.50 -2.56 10.52
CA PRO A 238 4.93 -3.43 11.61
C PRO A 238 6.45 -3.63 11.61
N SER A 239 7.04 -3.79 12.80
CA SER A 239 8.40 -4.33 12.93
C SER A 239 8.38 -5.84 12.83
N LEU A 240 9.10 -6.40 11.86
CA LEU A 240 9.26 -7.84 11.70
C LEU A 240 10.46 -8.42 12.46
N ALA A 241 11.41 -7.58 12.90
CA ALA A 241 12.63 -8.00 13.61
C ALA A 241 13.27 -9.27 13.00
N SER A 242 13.48 -10.36 13.75
CA SER A 242 14.08 -11.59 13.22
C SER A 242 13.22 -12.30 12.18
N ALA A 243 11.88 -12.18 12.23
CA ALA A 243 10.98 -12.71 11.22
C ALA A 243 11.19 -12.06 9.84
N ALA A 244 11.86 -10.90 9.77
CA ALA A 244 12.24 -10.28 8.51
C ALA A 244 13.26 -11.10 7.70
N CYS A 245 13.96 -12.06 8.31
CA CYS A 245 14.96 -12.91 7.66
C CYS A 245 14.38 -14.22 7.09
N TYR A 246 13.15 -14.56 7.44
CA TYR A 246 12.49 -15.76 6.97
C TYR A 246 11.67 -15.49 5.70
N ALA A 247 11.86 -16.33 4.69
CA ALA A 247 11.04 -16.35 3.49
C ALA A 247 9.76 -17.17 3.71
N ILE A 248 9.89 -18.31 4.40
CA ILE A 248 8.80 -19.27 4.68
C ILE A 248 8.95 -19.74 6.12
N PHE A 249 7.94 -19.58 6.95
CA PHE A 249 8.05 -19.93 8.36
C PHE A 249 6.73 -20.34 9.01
N SER A 250 6.80 -21.31 9.92
CA SER A 250 5.73 -21.63 10.86
C SER A 250 6.19 -21.49 12.31
N GLY A 251 5.44 -20.73 13.11
CA GLY A 251 5.62 -20.69 14.56
C GLY A 251 5.21 -21.99 15.24
N ASN A 252 4.21 -22.70 14.68
CA ASN A 252 3.77 -23.99 15.18
C ASN A 252 3.13 -24.83 14.05
N GLY A 253 3.85 -25.82 13.54
CA GLY A 253 3.39 -26.69 12.46
C GLY A 253 4.53 -27.08 11.51
N PRO A 254 4.43 -28.23 10.82
CA PRO A 254 5.45 -28.66 9.87
C PRO A 254 5.54 -27.72 8.66
N VAL A 255 6.75 -27.60 8.09
CA VAL A 255 7.00 -26.84 6.86
C VAL A 255 7.53 -27.80 5.80
N THR A 256 6.73 -28.10 4.78
CA THR A 256 7.03 -29.16 3.81
C THR A 256 7.07 -28.61 2.39
N ASN A 257 7.97 -29.16 1.58
CA ASN A 257 8.08 -28.83 0.16
C ASN A 257 7.99 -30.05 -0.74
N THR A 258 7.32 -29.89 -1.88
CA THR A 258 7.39 -30.79 -3.04
C THR A 258 7.99 -30.06 -4.24
N GLY A 259 8.68 -30.81 -5.10
CA GLY A 259 9.32 -30.25 -6.30
C GLY A 259 10.41 -29.21 -6.00
N ASN A 260 10.73 -28.37 -6.99
CA ASN A 260 11.87 -27.46 -6.94
C ASN A 260 11.46 -26.04 -6.52
N THR A 261 11.52 -25.76 -5.22
CA THR A 261 11.28 -24.42 -4.67
C THR A 261 12.57 -23.62 -4.54
N TYR A 262 12.49 -22.32 -4.86
CA TYR A 262 13.57 -21.34 -4.68
C TYR A 262 13.13 -20.27 -3.69
N ALA A 263 13.92 -20.02 -2.65
CA ALA A 263 13.61 -19.00 -1.65
C ALA A 263 14.87 -18.23 -1.23
N ASN A 264 14.88 -16.92 -1.45
CA ASN A 264 15.96 -16.05 -0.94
C ASN A 264 15.62 -15.56 0.47
N GLY A 265 15.88 -16.39 1.47
CA GLY A 265 15.64 -16.17 2.90
C GLY A 265 15.57 -17.51 3.66
N ASP A 266 15.52 -17.44 4.98
CA ASP A 266 15.51 -18.63 5.81
C ASP A 266 14.16 -19.36 5.72
N VAL A 267 14.20 -20.68 5.84
CA VAL A 267 13.02 -21.55 5.85
C VAL A 267 13.05 -22.44 7.08
N GLY A 268 11.98 -22.45 7.87
CA GLY A 268 12.00 -23.21 9.13
C GLY A 268 10.66 -23.28 9.85
N THR A 269 10.64 -24.10 10.90
CA THR A 269 9.54 -24.14 11.87
C THR A 269 10.07 -24.14 13.29
N ASN A 270 9.32 -23.53 14.22
CA ASN A 270 9.62 -23.61 15.64
C ASN A 270 8.93 -24.79 16.36
N VAL A 271 7.96 -25.46 15.73
CA VAL A 271 7.37 -26.71 16.23
C VAL A 271 7.06 -27.63 15.04
N GLY A 272 7.78 -28.75 14.94
CA GLY A 272 7.66 -29.70 13.85
C GLY A 272 8.99 -29.91 13.13
N LEU A 273 8.92 -30.28 11.85
CA LEU A 273 10.08 -30.48 10.99
C LEU A 273 9.97 -29.64 9.72
N THR A 274 11.11 -29.25 9.17
CA THR A 274 11.23 -28.65 7.85
C THR A 274 11.84 -29.65 6.87
N THR A 275 11.09 -30.03 5.83
CA THR A 275 11.48 -31.13 4.90
C THR A 275 11.19 -30.81 3.44
N GLY A 276 11.91 -31.49 2.54
CA GLY A 276 11.69 -31.41 1.08
C GLY A 276 12.35 -30.23 0.36
N TYR A 277 13.04 -29.34 1.08
CA TYR A 277 13.80 -28.23 0.48
C TYR A 277 15.23 -28.66 0.08
N ASN A 278 15.71 -28.16 -1.06
CA ASN A 278 17.09 -28.34 -1.49
C ASN A 278 17.97 -27.20 -0.94
N PRO A 279 19.04 -27.48 -0.17
CA PRO A 279 19.94 -26.45 0.35
C PRO A 279 20.60 -25.56 -0.71
N LEU A 280 20.68 -25.99 -1.98
CA LEU A 280 21.22 -25.17 -3.07
C LEU A 280 20.24 -24.10 -3.57
N ASN A 281 18.95 -24.23 -3.26
CA ASN A 281 17.90 -23.34 -3.76
C ASN A 281 17.32 -22.42 -2.68
N VAL A 282 17.77 -22.55 -1.43
CA VAL A 282 17.29 -21.81 -0.27
C VAL A 282 18.49 -21.24 0.50
N THR A 283 18.39 -20.00 1.00
CA THR A 283 19.49 -19.34 1.72
C THR A 283 19.94 -20.11 2.96
N ALA A 284 18.99 -20.48 3.82
CA ALA A 284 19.22 -21.37 4.96
C ALA A 284 17.96 -22.18 5.27
N ILE A 285 18.16 -23.41 5.72
CA ILE A 285 17.07 -24.31 6.14
C ILE A 285 17.33 -24.65 7.60
N HIS A 286 16.29 -24.53 8.44
CA HIS A 286 16.27 -24.97 9.83
C HIS A 286 15.46 -26.28 9.91
N PRO A 287 16.09 -27.47 9.78
CA PRO A 287 15.36 -28.74 9.67
C PRO A 287 14.58 -29.11 10.93
N THR A 288 15.07 -28.63 12.07
CA THR A 288 14.51 -28.77 13.41
C THR A 288 14.51 -27.40 14.11
N PRO A 289 13.62 -27.18 15.10
CA PRO A 289 13.61 -25.93 15.86
C PRO A 289 14.96 -25.62 16.53
N ASP A 290 15.34 -24.35 16.52
CA ASP A 290 16.55 -23.82 17.14
C ASP A 290 16.33 -22.39 17.70
N GLY A 291 17.41 -21.75 18.15
CA GLY A 291 17.32 -20.39 18.70
C GLY A 291 16.84 -19.32 17.70
N SER A 292 17.13 -19.51 16.41
CA SER A 292 16.67 -18.59 15.35
C SER A 292 15.18 -18.75 15.12
N THR A 293 14.68 -19.99 15.04
CA THR A 293 13.24 -20.25 14.88
C THR A 293 12.45 -19.77 16.11
N GLY A 294 13.03 -19.90 17.31
CA GLY A 294 12.42 -19.39 18.55
C GLY A 294 12.27 -17.86 18.56
N ALA A 295 13.32 -17.13 18.16
CA ALA A 295 13.26 -15.67 18.01
C ALA A 295 12.23 -15.25 16.94
N CYS A 296 12.25 -15.92 15.79
CA CYS A 296 11.31 -15.66 14.70
C CYS A 296 9.85 -15.87 15.14
N ALA A 297 9.56 -16.95 15.87
CA ALA A 297 8.20 -17.20 16.37
C ALA A 297 7.71 -16.09 17.31
N SER A 298 8.56 -15.62 18.22
CA SER A 298 8.24 -14.51 19.13
C SER A 298 7.99 -13.20 18.38
N ASP A 299 8.90 -12.83 17.47
CA ASP A 299 8.80 -11.59 16.71
C ASP A 299 7.63 -11.60 15.73
N LEU A 300 7.33 -12.76 15.12
CA LEU A 300 6.17 -12.95 14.27
C LEU A 300 4.86 -12.76 15.05
N LEU A 301 4.78 -13.29 16.28
CA LEU A 301 3.61 -13.10 17.13
C LEU A 301 3.41 -11.62 17.50
N ASN A 302 4.49 -10.89 17.78
CA ASN A 302 4.42 -9.45 18.03
C ASN A 302 3.92 -8.67 16.80
N ALA A 303 4.45 -8.99 15.62
CA ALA A 303 4.01 -8.39 14.36
C ALA A 303 2.53 -8.68 14.07
N TYR A 304 2.10 -9.93 14.27
CA TYR A 304 0.69 -10.32 14.15
C TYR A 304 -0.21 -9.53 15.11
N ASN A 305 0.14 -9.48 16.39
CA ASN A 305 -0.65 -8.78 17.40
C ASN A 305 -0.80 -7.29 17.06
N TYR A 306 0.28 -6.64 16.63
CA TYR A 306 0.24 -5.26 16.15
C TYR A 306 -0.74 -5.10 14.99
N LEU A 307 -0.58 -5.89 13.91
CA LEU A 307 -1.45 -5.81 12.73
C LEU A 307 -2.93 -6.08 13.07
N ASN A 308 -3.19 -7.04 13.97
CA ASN A 308 -4.54 -7.38 14.37
C ASN A 308 -5.23 -6.24 15.14
N THR A 309 -4.47 -5.45 15.90
CA THR A 309 -4.99 -4.29 16.66
C THR A 309 -5.14 -3.00 15.86
N LEU A 310 -4.56 -2.92 14.65
CA LEU A 310 -4.69 -1.71 13.82
C LEU A 310 -6.17 -1.42 13.52
N PRO A 311 -6.63 -0.17 13.72
CA PRO A 311 -7.94 0.25 13.23
C PRO A 311 -7.95 0.18 11.71
N TYR A 312 -9.11 -0.17 11.15
CA TYR A 312 -9.29 -0.18 9.70
C TYR A 312 -9.88 1.15 9.24
N ASP A 313 -9.49 1.58 8.04
CA ASP A 313 -10.04 2.77 7.39
C ASP A 313 -11.23 2.39 6.50
N ILE A 314 -11.11 1.26 5.79
CA ILE A 314 -12.07 0.80 4.78
C ILE A 314 -12.40 -0.68 5.01
N GLU A 315 -13.70 -1.00 5.06
CA GLU A 315 -14.18 -2.37 4.99
C GLU A 315 -14.54 -2.73 3.55
N LEU A 316 -13.96 -3.83 3.05
CA LEU A 316 -14.32 -4.41 1.76
C LEU A 316 -15.48 -5.40 1.98
N LEU A 317 -16.70 -4.95 1.68
CA LEU A 317 -17.95 -5.62 2.04
C LEU A 317 -18.23 -6.93 1.29
N TYR A 318 -17.49 -7.23 0.21
CA TYR A 318 -17.71 -8.42 -0.61
C TYR A 318 -16.43 -9.26 -0.76
N PRO A 319 -15.94 -9.92 0.31
CA PRO A 319 -14.67 -10.67 0.29
C PRO A 319 -14.65 -11.81 -0.75
N ALA A 320 -15.80 -12.42 -1.04
CA ALA A 320 -15.94 -13.46 -2.07
C ALA A 320 -15.71 -12.95 -3.50
N GLN A 321 -15.74 -11.62 -3.70
CA GLN A 321 -15.52 -10.95 -4.98
C GLN A 321 -14.17 -10.21 -5.04
N PHE A 322 -13.26 -10.49 -4.11
CA PHE A 322 -11.99 -9.78 -4.01
C PHE A 322 -11.09 -9.99 -5.26
N GLY A 323 -10.34 -8.96 -5.65
CA GLY A 323 -9.62 -8.94 -6.93
C GLY A 323 -10.46 -8.35 -8.06
N GLN A 324 -10.57 -9.04 -9.19
CA GLN A 324 -11.34 -8.60 -10.37
C GLN A 324 -10.97 -7.19 -10.84
N SER A 325 -9.68 -6.88 -10.92
CA SER A 325 -9.15 -5.55 -11.25
C SER A 325 -9.43 -4.44 -10.23
N LEU A 326 -9.84 -4.80 -9.00
CA LEU A 326 -9.93 -3.86 -7.86
C LEU A 326 -8.62 -3.11 -7.67
N VAL A 327 -8.72 -1.79 -7.47
CA VAL A 327 -7.60 -0.90 -7.15
C VAL A 327 -7.76 -0.40 -5.72
N LEU A 328 -6.76 -0.67 -4.89
CA LEU A 328 -6.67 -0.17 -3.53
C LEU A 328 -5.59 0.92 -3.42
N THR A 329 -5.75 1.79 -2.43
CA THR A 329 -4.82 2.87 -2.08
C THR A 329 -4.30 2.69 -0.65
N PRO A 330 -3.29 3.46 -0.20
CA PRO A 330 -2.65 3.19 1.10
C PRO A 330 -3.59 3.37 2.30
N HIS A 331 -4.08 2.26 2.86
CA HIS A 331 -4.99 2.18 4.00
C HIS A 331 -4.83 0.86 4.75
N THR A 332 -5.45 0.78 5.92
CA THR A 332 -5.80 -0.50 6.55
C THR A 332 -7.18 -0.94 6.07
N TYR A 333 -7.24 -2.06 5.37
CA TYR A 333 -8.46 -2.70 4.90
C TYR A 333 -8.87 -3.84 5.82
N VAL A 334 -10.18 -4.07 5.96
CA VAL A 334 -10.71 -5.28 6.61
C VAL A 334 -11.73 -5.99 5.72
N MET A 335 -11.71 -7.32 5.79
CA MET A 335 -12.72 -8.22 5.22
C MET A 335 -13.23 -9.14 6.33
N ASN A 336 -14.51 -9.06 6.67
CA ASN A 336 -15.12 -9.83 7.77
C ASN A 336 -15.69 -11.20 7.34
N ALA A 337 -15.06 -11.84 6.34
CA ALA A 337 -15.42 -13.17 5.87
C ALA A 337 -14.25 -13.84 5.13
N ALA A 338 -14.44 -15.07 4.68
CA ALA A 338 -13.54 -15.74 3.76
C ALA A 338 -13.39 -14.92 2.46
N ALA A 339 -12.15 -14.61 2.10
CA ALA A 339 -11.81 -13.84 0.92
C ALA A 339 -11.28 -14.75 -0.20
N MET A 340 -11.73 -14.50 -1.42
CA MET A 340 -11.24 -15.18 -2.62
C MET A 340 -10.68 -14.13 -3.58
N LEU A 341 -9.36 -14.09 -3.74
CA LEU A 341 -8.69 -13.23 -4.72
C LEU A 341 -8.82 -13.86 -6.11
N VAL A 342 -9.65 -13.25 -6.96
CA VAL A 342 -9.88 -13.68 -8.34
C VAL A 342 -9.19 -12.73 -9.30
N ASP A 343 -8.56 -13.26 -10.34
CA ASP A 343 -7.86 -12.46 -11.37
C ASP A 343 -6.82 -11.51 -10.76
N THR A 344 -7.04 -10.19 -10.77
CA THR A 344 -6.00 -9.21 -10.45
C THR A 344 -6.44 -8.25 -9.35
N LEU A 345 -5.55 -7.98 -8.39
CA LEU A 345 -5.64 -6.87 -7.44
C LEU A 345 -4.52 -5.87 -7.75
N PHE A 346 -4.86 -4.58 -7.78
CA PHE A 346 -3.90 -3.50 -7.91
C PHE A 346 -3.74 -2.76 -6.59
N LEU A 347 -2.49 -2.57 -6.14
CA LEU A 347 -2.14 -1.71 -5.02
C LEU A 347 -1.46 -0.47 -5.57
N ASP A 348 -2.11 0.68 -5.48
CA ASP A 348 -1.65 1.95 -6.00
C ASP A 348 -1.05 2.82 -4.89
N GLY A 349 0.26 3.00 -4.89
CA GLY A 349 0.95 3.81 -3.88
C GLY A 349 0.63 5.30 -3.92
N ALA A 350 -0.19 5.77 -4.87
CA ALA A 350 -0.54 7.18 -5.06
C ALA A 350 0.69 8.10 -5.19
N GLY A 351 1.80 7.59 -5.72
CA GLY A 351 3.06 8.31 -5.87
C GLY A 351 3.93 8.33 -4.60
N ASN A 352 3.51 7.70 -3.51
CA ASN A 352 4.25 7.63 -2.25
C ASN A 352 4.92 6.25 -2.09
N ALA A 353 6.24 6.20 -2.26
CA ALA A 353 7.00 4.95 -2.13
C ALA A 353 7.09 4.40 -0.68
N ASN A 354 6.80 5.25 0.31
CA ASN A 354 6.76 4.87 1.72
C ASN A 354 5.35 4.53 2.20
N ALA A 355 4.35 4.59 1.33
CA ALA A 355 3.00 4.18 1.65
C ALA A 355 2.97 2.72 2.12
N VAL A 356 2.05 2.43 3.05
CA VAL A 356 1.83 1.10 3.63
C VAL A 356 0.42 0.62 3.32
N PHE A 357 0.32 -0.67 3.02
CA PHE A 357 -0.94 -1.39 2.86
C PHE A 357 -1.03 -2.46 3.94
N VAL A 358 -2.14 -2.47 4.68
CA VAL A 358 -2.48 -3.57 5.58
C VAL A 358 -3.83 -4.12 5.15
N ILE A 359 -3.89 -5.40 4.83
CA ILE A 359 -5.13 -6.09 4.43
C ILE A 359 -5.44 -7.16 5.49
N LYS A 360 -6.45 -6.91 6.31
CA LYS A 360 -6.91 -7.81 7.37
C LYS A 360 -8.06 -8.68 6.86
N ILE A 361 -7.97 -9.99 7.07
CA ILE A 361 -8.96 -10.96 6.62
C ILE A 361 -9.38 -11.79 7.82
N ASN A 362 -10.63 -11.61 8.26
CA ASN A 362 -11.24 -12.39 9.33
C ASN A 362 -11.92 -13.64 8.73
N GLY A 363 -11.09 -14.53 8.19
CA GLY A 363 -11.51 -15.73 7.49
C GLY A 363 -10.35 -16.32 6.68
N THR A 364 -10.66 -17.32 5.85
CA THR A 364 -9.66 -17.91 4.95
C THR A 364 -9.33 -16.96 3.80
N LEU A 365 -8.09 -16.98 3.32
CA LEU A 365 -7.69 -16.37 2.06
C LEU A 365 -7.43 -17.47 1.02
N SER A 366 -8.15 -17.44 -0.09
CA SER A 366 -7.87 -18.28 -1.26
C SER A 366 -7.63 -17.44 -2.51
N THR A 367 -6.97 -18.00 -3.51
CA THR A 367 -6.83 -17.35 -4.83
C THR A 367 -7.38 -18.23 -5.95
N SER A 368 -7.81 -17.62 -7.06
CA SER A 368 -7.94 -18.35 -8.33
C SER A 368 -6.56 -18.76 -8.85
N THR A 369 -6.51 -19.72 -9.77
CA THR A 369 -5.28 -19.95 -10.53
C THR A 369 -4.90 -18.67 -11.30
N PHE A 370 -3.59 -18.46 -11.50
CA PHE A 370 -3.04 -17.29 -12.19
C PHE A 370 -3.42 -15.93 -11.59
N ALA A 371 -3.88 -15.87 -10.33
CA ALA A 371 -4.20 -14.61 -9.70
C ALA A 371 -2.96 -13.70 -9.59
N LYS A 372 -3.16 -12.39 -9.51
CA LYS A 372 -2.08 -11.40 -9.50
C LYS A 372 -2.31 -10.31 -8.47
N VAL A 373 -1.27 -9.96 -7.74
CA VAL A 373 -1.18 -8.71 -6.98
C VAL A 373 -0.15 -7.83 -7.68
N ILE A 374 -0.59 -6.67 -8.19
CA ILE A 374 0.23 -5.77 -8.99
C ILE A 374 0.41 -4.44 -8.25
N LEU A 375 1.67 -4.03 -8.10
CA LEU A 375 2.06 -2.76 -7.51
C LEU A 375 2.05 -1.64 -8.56
N LYS A 376 1.50 -0.47 -8.23
CA LYS A 376 1.44 0.73 -9.07
C LYS A 376 1.96 1.97 -8.34
N ASN A 377 2.46 2.95 -9.09
CA ASN A 377 2.79 4.29 -8.62
C ASN A 377 3.63 4.36 -7.33
N GLY A 378 4.80 3.68 -7.35
CA GLY A 378 5.85 3.85 -6.35
C GLY A 378 5.80 2.89 -5.15
N ILE A 379 4.70 2.17 -4.92
CA ILE A 379 4.63 1.20 -3.82
C ILE A 379 5.64 0.06 -4.00
N VAL A 380 6.18 -0.42 -2.87
CA VAL A 380 7.15 -1.52 -2.83
C VAL A 380 6.64 -2.66 -1.94
N ALA A 381 6.99 -3.89 -2.29
CA ALA A 381 6.49 -5.11 -1.65
C ALA A 381 6.75 -5.17 -0.13
N LYS A 382 7.84 -4.55 0.35
CA LYS A 382 8.17 -4.51 1.79
C LYS A 382 7.15 -3.75 2.65
N ASN A 383 6.28 -2.94 2.03
CA ASN A 383 5.25 -2.16 2.71
C ASN A 383 3.84 -2.74 2.55
N VAL A 384 3.71 -3.97 2.03
CA VAL A 384 2.41 -4.64 1.85
C VAL A 384 2.31 -5.79 2.84
N PHE A 385 1.28 -5.75 3.68
CA PHE A 385 1.07 -6.73 4.75
C PHE A 385 -0.33 -7.34 4.66
N TRP A 386 -0.39 -8.66 4.82
CA TRP A 386 -1.63 -9.42 4.86
C TRP A 386 -1.74 -10.07 6.24
N CYS A 387 -2.79 -9.76 6.97
CA CYS A 387 -3.08 -10.34 8.28
C CYS A 387 -4.30 -11.25 8.13
N VAL A 388 -4.10 -12.56 8.12
CA VAL A 388 -5.17 -13.54 7.84
C VAL A 388 -5.48 -14.35 9.08
N ASN A 389 -6.69 -14.21 9.61
CA ASN A 389 -7.21 -15.00 10.73
C ASN A 389 -7.90 -16.25 10.19
N GLY A 390 -7.12 -17.16 9.61
CA GLY A 390 -7.61 -18.39 8.98
C GLY A 390 -6.57 -19.02 8.04
N ALA A 391 -6.98 -20.10 7.38
CA ALA A 391 -6.14 -20.78 6.41
C ALA A 391 -5.86 -19.93 5.17
N VAL A 392 -4.69 -20.13 4.56
CA VAL A 392 -4.25 -19.44 3.34
C VAL A 392 -3.99 -20.48 2.24
N ASN A 393 -4.61 -20.32 1.07
CA ASN A 393 -4.36 -21.16 -0.09
C ASN A 393 -4.08 -20.28 -1.33
N ILE A 394 -2.80 -20.15 -1.66
CA ILE A 394 -2.34 -19.43 -2.84
C ILE A 394 -2.22 -20.44 -3.99
N ASN A 395 -3.13 -20.34 -4.95
CA ASN A 395 -3.35 -21.33 -5.99
C ASN A 395 -2.33 -21.23 -7.14
N ASP A 396 -2.32 -22.23 -8.01
CA ASP A 396 -1.30 -22.45 -9.03
C ASP A 396 -1.01 -21.20 -9.86
N PHE A 397 0.28 -20.94 -10.07
CA PHE A 397 0.81 -19.85 -10.89
C PHE A 397 0.40 -18.43 -10.46
N THR A 398 -0.08 -18.26 -9.22
CA THR A 398 -0.39 -16.94 -8.66
C THR A 398 0.89 -16.11 -8.51
N THR A 399 0.85 -14.85 -8.94
CA THR A 399 1.88 -13.84 -8.64
C THR A 399 1.42 -13.01 -7.45
N PHE A 400 2.02 -13.24 -6.29
CA PHE A 400 1.60 -12.62 -5.03
C PHE A 400 2.67 -11.65 -4.50
N VAL A 401 2.23 -10.63 -3.77
CA VAL A 401 3.11 -9.57 -3.26
C VAL A 401 2.78 -9.25 -1.81
N GLY A 402 3.81 -9.09 -0.97
CA GLY A 402 3.70 -8.66 0.41
C GLY A 402 4.04 -9.75 1.43
N THR A 403 4.10 -9.35 2.70
CA THR A 403 4.32 -10.26 3.82
C THR A 403 2.98 -10.81 4.28
N ILE A 404 2.77 -12.12 4.10
CA ILE A 404 1.59 -12.83 4.58
C ILE A 404 1.86 -13.32 5.99
N ILE A 405 1.00 -12.92 6.93
CA ILE A 405 0.99 -13.38 8.31
C ILE A 405 -0.37 -14.03 8.56
N ALA A 406 -0.41 -15.36 8.54
CA ALA A 406 -1.58 -16.14 8.90
C ALA A 406 -1.56 -16.47 10.40
N ASN A 407 -2.74 -16.54 11.01
CA ASN A 407 -2.93 -17.03 12.36
C ASN A 407 -4.02 -18.09 12.40
N ASN A 408 -3.74 -19.15 13.16
CA ASN A 408 -4.66 -20.26 13.40
C ASN A 408 -5.17 -20.93 12.11
N GLY A 409 -4.26 -21.20 11.17
CA GLY A 409 -4.58 -21.74 9.87
C GLY A 409 -3.37 -22.28 9.12
N ALA A 410 -3.55 -23.41 8.44
CA ALA A 410 -2.55 -23.94 7.51
C ALA A 410 -2.40 -23.01 6.30
N MET A 411 -1.19 -22.97 5.75
CA MET A 411 -0.85 -22.20 4.56
C MET A 411 -0.35 -23.13 3.45
N SER A 412 -0.91 -23.00 2.26
CA SER A 412 -0.48 -23.72 1.05
C SER A 412 -0.12 -22.73 -0.04
N LEU A 413 1.08 -22.84 -0.60
CA LEU A 413 1.50 -22.14 -1.80
C LEU A 413 1.72 -23.19 -2.90
N ASN A 414 0.77 -23.27 -3.83
CA ASN A 414 0.71 -24.34 -4.81
C ASN A 414 1.66 -24.08 -6.00
N LYS A 415 1.57 -24.96 -7.00
CA LYS A 415 2.56 -25.08 -8.08
C LYS A 415 2.82 -23.77 -8.79
N GLY A 416 4.09 -23.37 -8.88
CA GLY A 416 4.51 -22.24 -9.70
C GLY A 416 4.13 -20.87 -9.15
N VAL A 417 3.67 -20.78 -7.90
CA VAL A 417 3.47 -19.49 -7.23
C VAL A 417 4.76 -18.68 -7.21
N THR A 418 4.66 -17.40 -7.55
CA THR A 418 5.76 -16.43 -7.40
C THR A 418 5.37 -15.41 -6.34
N LEU A 419 6.06 -15.41 -5.20
CA LEU A 419 5.83 -14.50 -4.08
C LEU A 419 6.98 -13.50 -3.98
N THR A 420 6.69 -12.21 -4.15
CA THR A 420 7.61 -11.13 -3.75
C THR A 420 7.22 -10.65 -2.35
N GLY A 421 7.79 -11.28 -1.33
CA GLY A 421 7.23 -11.19 0.01
C GLY A 421 7.74 -12.27 0.97
N ARG A 422 6.89 -12.64 1.92
CA ARG A 422 7.14 -13.69 2.92
C ARG A 422 5.85 -14.48 3.19
N ALA A 423 5.98 -15.75 3.51
CA ALA A 423 4.89 -16.66 3.85
C ALA A 423 5.06 -17.13 5.30
N LEU A 424 4.39 -16.46 6.24
CA LEU A 424 4.56 -16.65 7.67
C LEU A 424 3.23 -17.07 8.31
N THR A 425 3.26 -18.06 9.19
CA THR A 425 2.11 -18.42 10.03
C THR A 425 2.51 -18.52 11.49
N THR A 426 1.73 -17.95 12.40
CA THR A 426 1.95 -18.07 13.85
C THR A 426 1.58 -19.46 14.36
N ASN A 427 0.57 -20.09 13.75
CA ASN A 427 0.07 -21.41 14.10
C ASN A 427 -0.61 -22.06 12.89
N GLY A 428 0.01 -23.11 12.35
CA GLY A 428 -0.43 -23.86 11.18
C GLY A 428 0.74 -24.47 10.40
N SER A 429 0.50 -25.54 9.66
CA SER A 429 1.51 -26.07 8.72
C SER A 429 1.71 -25.14 7.52
N VAL A 430 2.89 -25.16 6.91
CA VAL A 430 3.14 -24.51 5.61
C VAL A 430 3.54 -25.57 4.58
N GLY A 431 2.79 -25.67 3.49
CA GLY A 431 3.10 -26.53 2.35
C GLY A 431 3.46 -25.72 1.11
N THR A 432 4.52 -26.08 0.41
CA THR A 432 4.93 -25.45 -0.86
C THR A 432 5.14 -26.47 -1.98
N ASP A 433 4.78 -26.12 -3.21
CA ASP A 433 5.10 -26.94 -4.40
C ASP A 433 5.76 -26.11 -5.50
N SER A 434 7.04 -26.35 -5.78
CA SER A 434 7.74 -25.76 -6.94
C SER A 434 7.55 -24.23 -7.09
N ILE A 435 7.70 -23.49 -5.98
CA ILE A 435 7.44 -22.04 -5.91
C ILE A 435 8.72 -21.20 -6.01
N LYS A 436 8.56 -19.89 -6.21
CA LYS A 436 9.65 -18.91 -6.08
C LYS A 436 9.30 -17.82 -5.08
N VAL A 437 10.10 -17.67 -4.02
CA VAL A 437 9.96 -16.61 -3.02
C VAL A 437 11.15 -15.65 -3.12
N THR A 438 10.85 -14.38 -3.41
CA THR A 438 11.82 -13.28 -3.42
C THR A 438 11.55 -12.38 -2.23
N MET A 439 12.38 -12.50 -1.19
CA MET A 439 12.21 -11.72 0.04
C MET A 439 12.57 -10.25 -0.18
N PRO A 440 11.71 -9.31 0.26
CA PRO A 440 12.05 -7.88 0.27
C PRO A 440 13.17 -7.58 1.28
N SER A 441 13.93 -6.51 1.06
CA SER A 441 14.94 -6.03 2.03
C SER A 441 14.32 -5.76 3.41
N GLY A 442 15.11 -5.90 4.47
CA GLY A 442 14.64 -5.74 5.86
C GLY A 442 15.22 -6.77 6.82
N CYS A 443 15.77 -7.88 6.32
CA CYS A 443 16.62 -8.75 7.12
C CYS A 443 17.90 -7.98 7.49
N THR A 444 17.97 -7.56 8.74
CA THR A 444 19.21 -7.08 9.35
C THR A 444 19.58 -8.15 10.36
N SER A 445 20.68 -8.86 10.10
CA SER A 445 21.21 -9.76 11.10
C SER A 445 21.55 -8.90 12.32
N SER A 446 20.82 -9.05 13.43
CA SER A 446 21.23 -8.48 14.73
C SER A 446 22.45 -9.22 15.32
N GLY A 447 23.15 -10.02 14.50
CA GLY A 447 24.49 -10.48 14.79
C GLY A 447 25.51 -9.48 14.25
N ILE A 448 26.48 -9.10 15.08
CA ILE A 448 27.79 -8.65 14.62
C ILE A 448 28.20 -9.60 13.48
N SER A 449 28.48 -9.06 12.29
CA SER A 449 28.95 -9.86 11.16
C SER A 449 30.15 -10.68 11.62
N ILE A 450 29.95 -11.98 11.83
CA ILE A 450 31.06 -12.92 11.92
C ILE A 450 31.57 -12.97 10.48
N LYS A 451 32.58 -12.16 10.16
CA LYS A 451 33.42 -12.47 9.01
C LYS A 451 34.00 -13.84 9.29
N HIS A 452 33.40 -14.87 8.72
CA HIS A 452 34.10 -16.11 8.47
C HIS A 452 35.19 -15.74 7.45
N LEU A 453 36.31 -15.24 7.94
CA LEU A 453 37.53 -15.17 7.14
C LEU A 453 37.82 -16.63 6.77
N ALA A 454 38.12 -16.86 5.50
CA ALA A 454 38.37 -18.19 4.93
C ALA A 454 39.60 -18.91 5.53
N ASN A 455 40.23 -18.35 6.57
CA ASN A 455 41.31 -18.94 7.35
C ASN A 455 40.92 -18.89 8.84
N GLU A 456 40.13 -19.86 9.30
CA GLU A 456 39.97 -20.08 10.74
C GLU A 456 41.31 -20.59 11.31
N ILE A 457 41.89 -19.80 12.21
CA ILE A 457 43.17 -20.10 12.85
C ILE A 457 42.94 -20.98 14.07
N THR A 458 41.75 -20.92 14.67
CA THR A 458 41.44 -21.65 15.90
C THR A 458 40.04 -22.26 15.90
N ALA A 459 39.93 -23.48 16.41
CA ALA A 459 38.69 -24.22 16.60
C ALA A 459 38.51 -24.61 18.08
N PHE A 460 37.26 -24.65 18.55
CA PHE A 460 36.92 -25.09 19.90
C PHE A 460 36.16 -26.41 19.84
N TYR A 461 36.64 -27.44 20.55
CA TYR A 461 35.96 -28.73 20.62
C TYR A 461 36.18 -29.44 21.98
N PRO A 462 35.10 -29.91 22.64
CA PRO A 462 33.69 -29.73 22.27
C PRO A 462 33.21 -28.29 22.52
N ASN A 463 32.29 -27.80 21.67
CA ASN A 463 31.58 -26.54 21.89
C ASN A 463 30.16 -26.70 21.30
N PRO A 464 29.12 -26.92 22.12
CA PRO A 464 29.07 -26.70 23.57
C PRO A 464 29.93 -27.66 24.43
N PHE A 465 30.32 -27.24 25.64
CA PHE A 465 31.08 -28.03 26.62
C PHE A 465 30.45 -27.94 28.03
N THR A 466 30.76 -28.91 28.90
CA THR A 466 30.31 -28.91 30.31
C THR A 466 31.43 -28.48 31.25
N ASN A 467 32.59 -29.17 31.24
CA ASN A 467 33.69 -28.89 32.17
C ASN A 467 34.96 -28.39 31.46
N SER A 468 35.13 -28.75 30.18
CA SER A 468 36.33 -28.42 29.43
C SER A 468 36.10 -28.36 27.92
N THR A 469 36.81 -27.47 27.25
CA THR A 469 36.92 -27.42 25.78
C THR A 469 38.38 -27.33 25.37
N ASN A 470 38.76 -27.93 24.25
CA ASN A 470 40.07 -27.73 23.65
C ASN A 470 40.04 -26.55 22.70
N VAL A 471 41.06 -25.70 22.76
CA VAL A 471 41.39 -24.72 21.73
C VAL A 471 42.45 -25.34 20.83
N ILE A 472 42.11 -25.53 19.56
CA ILE A 472 42.99 -26.12 18.55
C ILE A 472 43.42 -24.99 17.62
N VAL A 473 44.70 -24.67 17.57
CA VAL A 473 45.29 -23.67 16.68
C VAL A 473 45.83 -24.39 15.43
N SER A 474 45.55 -23.87 14.24
CA SER A 474 45.84 -24.51 12.95
C SER A 474 47.35 -24.71 12.72
N GLU A 475 48.18 -23.72 13.07
CA GLU A 475 49.63 -23.73 12.85
C GLU A 475 50.43 -23.46 14.14
N ALA A 476 51.49 -24.25 14.38
CA ALA A 476 52.28 -24.16 15.63
C ALA A 476 53.11 -22.88 15.74
N SER A 477 53.44 -22.22 14.61
CA SER A 477 54.16 -20.94 14.57
C SER A 477 53.35 -19.75 15.08
N GLU A 478 52.02 -19.86 15.13
CA GLU A 478 51.10 -18.82 15.62
C GLU A 478 50.84 -18.89 17.12
N VAL A 479 51.36 -19.94 17.76
CA VAL A 479 51.07 -20.27 19.15
C VAL A 479 51.96 -19.51 20.13
N ASN A 480 53.17 -19.06 19.74
CA ASN A 480 54.20 -18.63 20.69
C ASN A 480 53.93 -17.33 21.51
N SER A 481 52.72 -16.76 21.51
CA SER A 481 52.24 -15.76 22.48
C SER A 481 50.81 -15.28 22.18
N SER A 482 49.88 -16.16 21.79
CA SER A 482 48.50 -15.75 21.46
C SER A 482 47.64 -15.65 22.73
N GLU A 483 46.91 -14.54 22.91
CA GLU A 483 46.01 -14.34 24.06
C GLU A 483 44.57 -14.68 23.69
N LEU A 484 43.97 -15.64 24.39
CA LEU A 484 42.53 -15.91 24.40
C LEU A 484 41.86 -15.17 25.54
N LYS A 485 40.88 -14.32 25.24
CA LYS A 485 40.00 -13.66 26.20
C LYS A 485 38.56 -14.11 25.99
N VAL A 486 37.86 -14.45 27.06
CA VAL A 486 36.44 -14.84 27.05
C VAL A 486 35.65 -13.84 27.87
N TYR A 487 34.50 -13.42 27.34
CA TYR A 487 33.61 -12.44 27.91
C TYR A 487 32.21 -13.03 28.08
N ASP A 488 31.50 -12.60 29.12
CA ASP A 488 30.07 -12.87 29.26
C ASP A 488 29.23 -12.01 28.29
N ILE A 489 27.91 -12.20 28.31
CA ILE A 489 26.97 -11.43 27.48
C ILE A 489 26.90 -9.94 27.81
N LEU A 490 27.40 -9.53 28.99
CA LEU A 490 27.47 -8.13 29.44
C LEU A 490 28.80 -7.48 29.03
N GLY A 491 29.71 -8.23 28.41
CA GLY A 491 31.05 -7.77 28.02
C GLY A 491 32.08 -7.83 29.15
N THR A 492 31.77 -8.46 30.29
CA THR A 492 32.71 -8.66 31.39
C THR A 492 33.71 -9.74 30.99
N LEU A 493 35.01 -9.48 31.17
CA LEU A 493 36.05 -10.49 30.96
C LEU A 493 35.95 -11.59 32.04
N VAL A 494 35.63 -12.81 31.64
CA VAL A 494 35.47 -13.97 32.53
C VAL A 494 36.64 -14.96 32.46
N MET A 495 37.47 -14.90 31.41
CA MET A 495 38.64 -15.77 31.26
C MET A 495 39.71 -15.10 30.41
N ASN A 496 40.98 -15.30 30.76
CA ASN A 496 42.13 -14.88 29.97
C ASN A 496 43.22 -15.95 30.01
N VAL A 497 43.61 -16.49 28.85
CA VAL A 497 44.55 -17.61 28.74
C VAL A 497 45.57 -17.33 27.65
N THR A 498 46.84 -17.53 27.96
CA THR A 498 47.92 -17.53 26.96
C THR A 498 48.02 -18.92 26.34
N LEU A 499 47.82 -19.00 25.03
CA LEU A 499 47.99 -20.23 24.26
C LEU A 499 49.50 -20.41 24.01
N ILE A 500 50.05 -21.58 24.39
CA ILE A 500 51.49 -21.90 24.26
C ILE A 500 51.75 -23.20 23.50
N GLN A 501 50.69 -23.96 23.19
CA GLN A 501 50.74 -25.20 22.42
C GLN A 501 49.61 -25.26 21.39
N LYS A 502 49.80 -26.07 20.34
CA LYS A 502 48.84 -26.24 19.23
C LYS A 502 47.44 -26.60 19.73
N THR A 503 47.35 -27.43 20.75
CA THR A 503 46.09 -27.77 21.41
C THR A 503 46.21 -27.43 22.88
N THR A 504 45.39 -26.50 23.36
CA THR A 504 45.33 -26.11 24.78
C THR A 504 43.97 -26.50 25.34
N THR A 505 43.93 -27.37 26.34
CA THR A 505 42.70 -27.69 27.08
C THR A 505 42.37 -26.57 28.05
N LEU A 506 41.16 -26.03 27.95
CA LEU A 506 40.61 -25.10 28.91
C LEU A 506 39.71 -25.88 29.86
N GLU A 507 40.13 -26.00 31.11
CA GLU A 507 39.21 -26.39 32.18
C GLU A 507 38.48 -25.14 32.65
N THR A 508 37.15 -25.21 32.66
CA THR A 508 36.31 -24.04 32.89
C THR A 508 35.26 -24.34 33.94
N ASN A 509 35.02 -23.40 34.85
CA ASN A 509 33.88 -23.42 35.76
C ASN A 509 32.88 -22.31 35.38
N LEU A 510 32.67 -22.13 34.07
CA LEU A 510 31.78 -21.10 33.55
C LEU A 510 30.32 -21.54 33.76
N PRO A 511 29.47 -20.72 34.40
CA PRO A 511 28.02 -21.01 34.49
C PRO A 511 27.42 -21.32 33.12
N SER A 512 26.38 -22.15 33.08
CA SER A 512 25.67 -22.46 31.83
C SER A 512 25.24 -21.17 31.13
N GLY A 513 25.62 -21.00 29.87
CA GLY A 513 25.44 -19.74 29.16
C GLY A 513 26.27 -19.59 27.90
N VAL A 514 26.03 -18.48 27.20
CA VAL A 514 26.76 -18.10 25.99
C VAL A 514 27.84 -17.10 26.35
N TYR A 515 29.04 -17.37 25.87
CA TYR A 515 30.22 -16.54 26.05
C TYR A 515 30.79 -16.14 24.69
N PHE A 516 31.48 -15.03 24.66
CA PHE A 516 32.19 -14.54 23.47
C PHE A 516 33.68 -14.64 23.70
N TYR A 517 34.41 -15.20 22.74
CA TYR A 517 35.86 -15.21 22.82
C TYR A 517 36.49 -14.26 21.81
N ARG A 518 37.70 -13.82 22.15
CA ARG A 518 38.60 -13.04 21.30
C ARG A 518 40.01 -13.62 21.43
N ILE A 519 40.63 -13.95 20.31
CA ILE A 519 42.02 -14.40 20.25
C ILE A 519 42.84 -13.33 19.54
N LEU A 520 43.89 -12.86 20.20
CA LEU A 520 44.84 -11.90 19.65
C LEU A 520 46.16 -12.61 19.37
N SER A 521 46.48 -12.81 18.09
CA SER A 521 47.78 -13.32 17.66
C SER A 521 48.80 -12.18 17.56
N LYS A 522 50.08 -12.50 17.76
CA LYS A 522 51.21 -11.55 17.65
C LYS A 522 51.30 -10.90 16.25
N ASN A 523 50.77 -11.56 15.23
CA ASN A 523 50.72 -11.05 13.85
C ASN A 523 49.59 -10.02 13.62
N GLY A 524 48.88 -9.60 14.68
CA GLY A 524 47.75 -8.67 14.59
C GLY A 524 46.45 -9.32 14.09
N LEU A 525 46.45 -10.66 13.91
CA LEU A 525 45.26 -11.41 13.55
C LEU A 525 44.36 -11.54 14.78
N ASN A 526 43.10 -11.14 14.62
CA ASN A 526 42.09 -11.11 15.67
C ASN A 526 40.93 -12.04 15.26
N GLN A 527 40.77 -13.16 15.94
CA GLN A 527 39.64 -14.07 15.74
C GLN A 527 38.65 -13.89 16.89
N THR A 528 37.35 -13.91 16.60
CA THR A 528 36.30 -13.86 17.61
C THR A 528 35.23 -14.89 17.31
N GLY A 529 34.61 -15.44 18.35
CA GLY A 529 33.52 -16.40 18.17
C GLY A 529 32.75 -16.64 19.46
N LYS A 530 31.96 -17.71 19.49
CA LYS A 530 31.09 -18.05 20.63
C LYS A 530 31.55 -19.34 21.32
N LEU A 531 31.35 -19.39 22.62
CA LEU A 531 31.48 -20.56 23.47
C LEU A 531 30.16 -20.80 24.19
N VAL A 532 29.73 -22.06 24.28
CA VAL A 532 28.51 -22.43 25.00
C VAL A 532 28.90 -23.38 26.12
N SER A 533 28.75 -22.91 27.37
CA SER A 533 28.89 -23.75 28.56
C SER A 533 27.51 -24.34 28.88
N GLN A 534 27.43 -25.65 29.10
CA GLN A 534 26.20 -26.40 29.45
C GLN A 534 26.21 -26.81 30.90
#